data_AF-A0A2T1NFW8-F1
#
_entry.id   AF-A0A2T1NFW8-F1
#
_cell.length_a   1.000
_cell.length_b   1.000
_cell.length_c   1.000
_cell.angle_alpha   90.00
_cell.angle_beta   90.00
_cell.angle_gamma   90.00
#
_symmetry.space_group_name_H-M   'P 1'
#
loop_
_entity.id
_entity.type
_entity.pdbx_description
1 polymer ?
#
loop_
_entity_poly.entity_id
_entity_poly.type
_entity_poly.pdbx_seq_one_letter_code
_entity_poly.pdbx_strand_id
1 'polypeptide(L)'
;MTEFQERRLRIIETQIQSHHYTKNYFKRNWLYILILGLVISFFVFFMTNLSEIEKAHKMERAVNEFYAYNFGIGTFCFIIGAAVLGHILFNLQLNFLIQRLKKDKETMLKIINKEKLEFTRFEHFDEIGEED
;
A
#
# COMPACT_ATOMS: atom_id res chain seq x y z
N MET A 1 -17.45 -0.88 -29.98
CA MET A 1 -17.68 -0.52 -28.55
C MET A 1 -16.99 -1.51 -27.61
N THR A 2 -17.04 -2.80 -27.92
CA THR A 2 -16.32 -3.92 -27.28
C THR A 2 -14.80 -3.72 -27.12
N GLU A 3 -14.10 -3.19 -28.13
CA GLU A 3 -12.63 -3.01 -28.07
C GLU A 3 -12.18 -2.04 -26.96
N PHE A 4 -12.95 -0.96 -26.72
CA PHE A 4 -12.69 -0.02 -25.63
C PHE A 4 -12.93 -0.66 -24.26
N GLN A 5 -13.97 -1.48 -24.13
CA GLN A 5 -14.29 -2.20 -22.89
C GLN A 5 -13.22 -3.28 -22.59
N GLU A 6 -12.74 -4.01 -23.60
CA GLU A 6 -11.65 -4.98 -23.45
C GLU A 6 -10.30 -4.31 -23.09
N ARG A 7 -10.04 -3.11 -23.61
CA ARG A 7 -8.86 -2.31 -23.22
C ARG A 7 -8.94 -1.86 -21.76
N ARG A 8 -10.12 -1.41 -21.30
CA ARG A 8 -10.36 -1.06 -19.90
C ARG A 8 -10.24 -2.26 -18.97
N LEU A 9 -10.71 -3.43 -19.38
CA LEU A 9 -10.58 -4.68 -18.61
C LEU A 9 -9.11 -5.03 -18.36
N ARG A 10 -8.26 -4.96 -19.40
CA ARG A 10 -6.81 -5.20 -19.28
C ARG A 10 -6.13 -4.23 -18.33
N ILE A 11 -6.54 -2.95 -18.33
CA ILE A 11 -6.00 -1.95 -17.40
C ILE A 11 -6.34 -2.32 -15.96
N ILE A 12 -7.58 -2.71 -15.69
CA ILE A 12 -8.01 -3.13 -14.34
C ILE A 12 -7.26 -4.38 -13.88
N GLU A 13 -7.07 -5.36 -14.75
CA GLU A 13 -6.28 -6.56 -14.42
C GLU A 13 -4.82 -6.23 -14.11
N THR A 14 -4.22 -5.35 -14.91
CA THR A 14 -2.85 -4.86 -14.68
C THR A 14 -2.74 -4.11 -13.35
N GLN A 15 -3.75 -3.29 -13.00
CA GLN A 15 -3.81 -2.61 -11.71
C GLN A 15 -3.95 -3.61 -10.56
N ILE A 16 -4.81 -4.63 -10.67
CA ILE A 16 -4.93 -5.67 -9.64
C ILE A 16 -3.60 -6.42 -9.46
N GLN A 17 -2.93 -6.80 -10.55
CA GLN A 17 -1.63 -7.48 -10.48
C GLN A 17 -0.55 -6.59 -9.85
N SER A 18 -0.43 -5.33 -10.27
CA SER A 18 0.56 -4.40 -9.70
C SER A 18 0.37 -4.23 -8.19
N HIS A 19 -0.88 -4.21 -7.72
CA HIS A 19 -1.20 -4.09 -6.29
C HIS A 19 -0.81 -5.35 -5.49
N HIS A 20 -0.88 -6.54 -6.10
CA HIS A 20 -0.36 -7.76 -5.48
C HIS A 20 1.17 -7.70 -5.29
N TYR A 21 1.90 -7.15 -6.26
CA TYR A 21 3.35 -6.93 -6.14
C TYR A 21 3.70 -5.90 -5.07
N THR A 22 2.95 -4.79 -4.97
CA THR A 22 3.17 -3.74 -3.96
C THR A 22 3.03 -4.28 -2.53
N LYS A 23 2.07 -5.18 -2.26
CA LYS A 23 1.93 -5.83 -0.95
C LYS A 23 3.17 -6.65 -0.56
N ASN A 24 3.77 -7.35 -1.52
CA ASN A 24 4.98 -8.15 -1.27
C ASN A 24 6.22 -7.28 -1.10
N TYR A 25 6.29 -6.14 -1.80
CA TYR A 25 7.37 -5.15 -1.63
C TYR A 25 7.45 -4.61 -0.20
N PHE A 26 6.30 -4.24 0.39
CA PHE A 26 6.26 -3.77 1.78
C PHE A 26 6.65 -4.84 2.79
N LYS A 27 6.25 -6.10 2.60
CA LYS A 27 6.68 -7.22 3.44
C LYS A 27 8.20 -7.36 3.48
N ARG A 28 8.86 -7.22 2.32
CA ARG A 28 10.32 -7.34 2.19
C ARG A 28 11.06 -6.16 2.84
N ASN A 29 10.45 -4.98 2.87
CA ASN A 29 11.11 -3.76 3.33
C ASN A 29 11.01 -3.50 4.84
N TRP A 30 10.29 -4.34 5.59
CA TRP A 30 10.19 -4.21 7.05
C TRP A 30 11.55 -4.24 7.76
N LEU A 31 12.48 -5.07 7.28
CA LEU A 31 13.82 -5.12 7.83
C LEU A 31 14.56 -3.78 7.67
N TYR A 32 14.42 -3.11 6.51
CA TYR A 32 15.02 -1.80 6.29
C TYR A 32 14.41 -0.73 7.20
N ILE A 33 13.10 -0.78 7.44
CA ILE A 33 12.41 0.15 8.36
C ILE A 33 12.92 -0.03 9.80
N LEU A 34 13.10 -1.29 10.24
CA LEU A 34 13.66 -1.59 11.56
C LEU A 34 15.10 -1.08 11.70
N ILE A 35 15.95 -1.34 10.70
CA ILE A 35 17.33 -0.86 10.67
C ILE A 35 17.37 0.67 10.69
N LEU A 36 16.56 1.34 9.88
CA LEU A 36 16.47 2.80 9.84
C LEU A 36 16.03 3.36 11.20
N GLY A 37 15.02 2.75 11.83
CA GLY A 37 14.55 3.13 13.15
C GLY A 37 15.65 3.03 14.21
N LEU A 38 16.44 1.95 14.18
CA LEU A 38 17.58 1.76 15.08
C LEU A 38 18.65 2.83 14.86
N VAL A 39 18.99 3.13 13.61
CA VAL A 39 19.99 4.15 13.25
C VAL A 39 19.56 5.53 13.75
N ILE A 40 18.29 5.91 13.53
CA ILE A 40 17.75 7.19 13.99
C ILE A 40 17.75 7.26 15.52
N SER A 41 17.31 6.20 16.20
CA SER A 41 17.32 6.14 17.67
C SER A 41 18.74 6.27 18.25
N PHE A 42 19.72 5.60 17.64
CA PHE A 42 21.12 5.73 18.03
C PHE A 42 21.64 7.17 17.81
N PHE A 43 21.30 7.79 16.69
CA PHE A 43 21.69 9.17 16.40
C PHE A 43 21.06 10.16 17.38
N VAL A 44 19.78 9.98 17.72
CA VAL A 44 19.08 10.80 18.71
C VAL A 44 19.71 10.63 20.10
N PHE A 45 19.97 9.41 20.53
CA PHE A 45 20.68 9.13 21.78
C PHE A 45 22.05 9.82 21.83
N PHE A 46 22.82 9.78 20.73
CA PHE A 46 24.12 10.42 20.65
C PHE A 46 24.02 11.95 20.70
N MET A 47 23.09 12.55 19.95
CA MET A 47 22.86 14.00 19.93
C MET A 47 22.35 14.53 21.27
N THR A 48 21.47 13.79 21.95
CA THR A 48 20.99 14.14 23.29
C THR A 48 22.15 14.17 24.28
N ASN A 49 22.99 13.12 24.31
CA ASN A 49 24.18 13.08 25.16
C ASN A 49 25.19 14.20 24.85
N LEU A 50 25.44 14.50 23.56
CA LEU A 50 26.34 15.60 23.16
C LEU A 50 25.80 16.97 23.60
N SER A 51 24.51 17.23 23.40
CA SER A 51 23.88 18.50 23.80
C SER A 51 23.90 18.72 25.32
N GLU A 52 24.02 17.64 26.09
CA GLU A 52 24.01 17.66 27.55
C GLU A 52 25.41 17.75 28.16
N ILE A 53 26.46 17.25 27.47
CA ILE A 53 27.86 17.56 27.81
C ILE A 53 28.09 19.08 27.77
N GLU A 54 27.40 19.79 26.88
CA GLU A 54 27.42 21.25 26.78
C GLU A 54 26.58 21.95 27.87
N LYS A 55 25.58 21.26 28.45
CA LYS A 55 24.68 21.78 29.51
C LYS A 55 25.03 21.30 30.93
N ALA A 56 26.14 20.58 31.10
CA ALA A 56 26.56 19.93 32.34
C ALA A 56 27.01 20.91 33.45
N HIS A 57 26.12 21.80 33.88
CA HIS A 57 26.34 22.64 35.07
C HIS A 57 25.31 22.43 36.19
N LYS A 58 24.24 21.62 36.03
CA LYS A 58 23.17 21.54 37.05
C LYS A 58 22.43 20.21 37.29
N MET A 59 22.71 19.09 36.59
CA MET A 59 22.03 17.81 36.83
C MET A 59 23.01 16.67 37.17
N GLU A 60 22.63 15.79 38.10
CA GLU A 60 23.36 14.57 38.43
C GLU A 60 23.43 13.65 37.21
N ARG A 61 24.65 13.22 36.85
CA ARG A 61 24.99 12.44 35.65
C ARG A 61 24.11 11.20 35.46
N ALA A 62 23.75 10.51 36.55
CA ALA A 62 22.96 9.28 36.53
C ALA A 62 21.48 9.51 36.14
N VAL A 63 20.87 10.61 36.60
CA VAL A 63 19.50 10.97 36.23
C VAL A 63 19.43 11.31 34.75
N ASN A 64 20.48 11.95 34.26
CA ASN A 64 20.55 12.43 32.89
C ASN A 64 20.73 11.29 31.86
N GLU A 65 21.64 10.34 32.15
CA GLU A 65 21.80 9.12 31.34
C GLU A 65 20.50 8.30 31.25
N PHE A 66 19.72 8.27 32.35
CA PHE A 66 18.40 7.62 32.36
C PHE A 66 17.39 8.31 31.44
N TYR A 67 17.36 9.66 31.39
CA TYR A 67 16.48 10.39 30.47
C TYR A 67 16.89 10.22 29.00
N ALA A 68 18.18 10.34 28.68
CA ALA A 68 18.68 10.17 27.32
C ALA A 68 18.38 8.76 26.77
N TYR A 69 18.56 7.72 27.60
CA TYR A 69 18.22 6.35 27.24
C TYR A 69 16.72 6.16 26.99
N ASN A 70 15.87 6.65 27.89
CA ASN A 70 14.42 6.58 27.73
C ASN A 70 13.91 7.37 26.51
N PHE A 71 14.54 8.52 26.21
CA PHE A 71 14.20 9.32 25.03
C PHE A 71 14.60 8.63 23.73
N GLY A 72 15.77 7.97 23.69
CA GLY A 72 16.20 7.15 22.56
C GLY A 72 15.24 5.99 22.28
N ILE A 73 14.86 5.24 23.33
CA ILE A 73 13.88 4.15 23.23
C ILE A 73 12.51 4.68 22.82
N GLY A 74 12.04 5.78 23.42
CA GLY A 74 10.77 6.40 23.08
C GLY A 74 10.71 6.79 21.61
N THR A 75 11.78 7.36 21.09
CA THR A 75 11.90 7.72 19.67
C THR A 75 11.89 6.49 18.76
N PHE A 76 12.59 5.41 19.14
CA PHE A 76 12.56 4.14 18.41
C PHE A 76 11.15 3.56 18.34
N CYS A 77 10.48 3.45 19.48
CA CYS A 77 9.12 2.95 19.60
C CYS A 77 8.13 3.81 18.80
N PHE A 78 8.30 5.13 18.81
CA PHE A 78 7.46 6.05 18.04
C PHE A 78 7.62 5.83 16.52
N ILE A 79 8.85 5.72 16.02
CA ILE A 79 9.12 5.49 14.59
C ILE A 79 8.51 4.16 14.13
N ILE A 80 8.70 3.09 14.91
CA ILE A 80 8.10 1.78 14.59
C ILE A 80 6.57 1.86 14.66
N GLY A 81 6.01 2.48 15.70
CA GLY A 81 4.57 2.65 15.85
C GLY A 81 3.95 3.39 14.67
N ALA A 82 4.57 4.50 14.24
CA ALA A 82 4.14 5.26 13.07
C ALA A 82 4.22 4.43 11.78
N ALA A 83 5.28 3.65 11.59
CA ALA A 83 5.43 2.77 10.43
C ALA A 83 4.38 1.65 10.41
N VAL A 84 4.06 1.04 11.56
CA VAL A 84 3.01 0.03 11.70
C VAL A 84 1.63 0.61 11.40
N LEU A 85 1.30 1.77 11.97
CA LEU A 85 0.04 2.44 11.70
C LEU A 85 -0.10 2.81 10.22
N GLY A 86 0.96 3.37 9.62
CA GLY A 86 0.99 3.67 8.18
C GLY A 86 0.77 2.42 7.33
N HIS A 87 1.38 1.30 7.69
CA HIS A 87 1.21 0.03 6.98
C HIS A 87 -0.21 -0.54 7.11
N ILE A 88 -0.85 -0.43 8.28
CA ILE A 88 -2.24 -0.85 8.48
C ILE A 88 -3.18 0.00 7.62
N LEU A 89 -3.03 1.34 7.68
CA LEU A 89 -3.84 2.28 6.89
C LEU A 89 -3.67 2.04 5.39
N PHE A 90 -2.43 1.86 4.93
CA PHE A 90 -2.16 1.55 3.53
C PHE A 90 -2.81 0.24 3.08
N ASN A 91 -2.71 -0.83 3.89
CA ASN A 91 -3.34 -2.11 3.55
C ASN A 91 -4.87 -2.04 3.54
N LEU A 92 -5.48 -1.26 4.43
CA LEU A 92 -6.92 -1.02 4.43
C LEU A 92 -7.35 -0.30 3.15
N GLN A 93 -6.69 0.81 2.80
CA GLN A 93 -6.97 1.54 1.56
C GLN A 93 -6.78 0.66 0.32
N LEU A 94 -5.69 -0.11 0.28
CA LEU A 94 -5.40 -1.04 -0.83
C LEU A 94 -6.48 -2.13 -0.96
N ASN A 95 -6.96 -2.68 0.16
CA ASN A 95 -8.02 -3.69 0.15
C ASN A 95 -9.33 -3.12 -0.39
N PHE A 96 -9.73 -1.92 0.06
CA PHE A 96 -10.93 -1.26 -0.47
C PHE A 96 -10.82 -0.98 -1.97
N LEU A 97 -9.65 -0.51 -2.43
CA LEU A 97 -9.40 -0.25 -3.85
C LEU A 97 -9.48 -1.53 -4.69
N ILE A 98 -8.85 -2.62 -4.24
CA ILE A 98 -8.90 -3.92 -4.94
C ILE A 98 -10.33 -4.46 -5.00
N GLN A 99 -11.10 -4.37 -3.91
CA GLN A 99 -12.50 -4.80 -3.90
C GLN A 99 -13.34 -4.01 -4.92
N ARG A 100 -13.14 -2.69 -4.98
CA ARG A 100 -13.80 -1.84 -5.97
C ARG A 100 -13.42 -2.22 -7.40
N LEU A 101 -12.13 -2.38 -7.68
CA LEU A 101 -11.63 -2.79 -9.00
C LEU A 101 -12.16 -4.17 -9.42
N LYS A 102 -12.27 -5.13 -8.50
CA LYS A 102 -12.88 -6.44 -8.77
C LYS A 102 -14.35 -6.32 -9.14
N LYS A 103 -15.10 -5.50 -8.40
CA LYS A 103 -16.52 -5.23 -8.71
C LYS A 103 -16.69 -4.55 -10.07
N ASP A 104 -15.83 -3.59 -10.39
CA ASP A 104 -15.83 -2.91 -11.69
C ASP A 104 -15.49 -3.88 -12.83
N LYS A 105 -14.53 -4.80 -12.62
CA LYS A 105 -14.21 -5.89 -13.56
C LYS A 105 -15.41 -6.80 -13.82
N GLU A 106 -16.08 -7.28 -12.78
CA GLU A 106 -17.26 -8.14 -12.92
C GLU A 106 -18.41 -7.44 -13.67
N THR A 107 -18.63 -6.16 -13.37
CA THR A 107 -19.66 -5.37 -14.04
C THR A 107 -19.35 -5.21 -15.52
N MET A 108 -18.11 -4.89 -15.88
CA MET A 108 -17.71 -4.80 -17.29
C MET A 108 -17.80 -6.15 -18.02
N LEU A 109 -17.41 -7.25 -17.39
CA LEU A 109 -17.54 -8.59 -18.00
C LEU A 109 -19.01 -8.93 -18.32
N LYS A 110 -19.94 -8.58 -17.43
CA LYS A 110 -21.37 -8.77 -17.69
C LYS A 110 -21.86 -7.95 -18.88
N ILE A 111 -21.40 -6.71 -19.02
CA ILE A 111 -21.76 -5.83 -20.14
C ILE A 111 -21.20 -6.40 -21.45
N ILE A 112 -19.91 -6.76 -21.49
CA ILE A 112 -19.28 -7.34 -22.69
C ILE A 112 -20.00 -8.62 -23.13
N ASN A 113 -20.30 -9.52 -22.19
CA ASN A 113 -21.00 -10.77 -22.52
C ASN A 113 -22.42 -10.53 -23.01
N LYS A 114 -23.13 -9.54 -22.44
CA LYS A 114 -24.46 -9.15 -22.92
C LYS A 114 -24.40 -8.56 -24.33
N GLU A 115 -23.46 -7.64 -24.59
CA GLU A 115 -23.24 -7.06 -25.92
C GLU A 115 -22.85 -8.14 -26.95
N LYS A 116 -22.00 -9.10 -26.58
CA LYS A 116 -21.63 -10.24 -27.45
C LYS A 116 -22.84 -11.13 -27.76
N LEU A 117 -23.65 -11.48 -26.75
CA LEU A 117 -24.87 -12.29 -26.93
C LEU A 117 -25.91 -11.59 -27.81
N GLU A 118 -26.05 -10.27 -27.68
CA GLU A 118 -26.94 -9.48 -28.54
C GLU A 118 -26.42 -9.47 -29.99
N PHE A 119 -25.11 -9.28 -30.21
CA PHE A 119 -24.52 -9.36 -31.56
C PHE A 119 -24.71 -10.73 -32.23
N THR A 120 -24.43 -11.84 -31.52
CA THR A 120 -24.62 -13.19 -32.08
C THR A 120 -26.09 -13.49 -32.37
N ARG A 121 -27.01 -12.91 -31.59
CA ARG A 121 -28.44 -13.01 -31.87
C ARG A 121 -28.80 -12.31 -33.17
N PHE A 122 -28.24 -11.14 -33.47
CA PHE A 122 -28.50 -10.42 -34.72
C PHE A 122 -27.89 -11.12 -35.95
N GLU A 123 -26.67 -11.67 -35.85
CA GLU A 123 -26.08 -12.46 -36.95
C GLU A 123 -26.95 -13.67 -37.35
N HIS A 124 -27.53 -14.38 -36.38
CA HIS A 124 -28.44 -15.49 -36.68
C HIS A 124 -29.83 -15.05 -37.19
N PHE A 125 -30.26 -13.80 -37.00
CA PHE A 125 -31.52 -13.32 -37.59
C PHE A 125 -31.35 -12.96 -39.07
N ASP A 126 -30.16 -12.50 -39.48
CA ASP A 126 -29.87 -12.20 -40.88
C ASP A 126 -29.73 -13.48 -41.73
N GLU A 127 -29.30 -14.61 -41.15
CA GLU A 127 -29.22 -15.91 -41.84
C GLU A 127 -30.59 -16.59 -42.08
N ILE A 128 -31.65 -16.22 -41.34
CA ILE A 128 -32.99 -16.83 -41.47
C ILE A 128 -33.83 -16.13 -42.57
N GLY A 129 -33.29 -15.08 -43.20
CA GLY A 129 -33.96 -14.29 -44.25
C GLY A 129 -33.65 -14.67 -45.69
N GLU A 130 -32.74 -15.61 -45.95
CA GLU A 130 -32.37 -16.09 -47.30
C GLU A 130 -32.88 -17.52 -47.54
N GLU A 131 -34.19 -17.71 -47.60
CA GLU A 131 -34.78 -18.87 -48.30
C GLU A 131 -35.89 -18.36 -49.22
N ASP A 132 -35.53 -18.17 -50.51
CA ASP A 132 -36.45 -18.15 -51.66
C ASP A 132 -36.92 -19.59 -51.99
#